data_AF-A0A523S305-F1
#
_entry.id   AF-A0A523S305-F1
#
_cell.length_a   1.000
_cell.length_b   1.000
_cell.length_c   1.000
_cell.angle_alpha   90.00
_cell.angle_beta   90.00
_cell.angle_gamma   90.00
#
_symmetry.space_group_name_H-M   'P 1'
#
loop_
_entity.id
_entity.type
_entity.pdbx_description
1 polymer ?
#
loop_
_entity_poly.entity_id
_entity_poly.type
_entity_poly.pdbx_seq_one_letter_code
_entity_poly.pdbx_strand_id
1 'polypeptide(L)'
;MHQEDSTGTIRARLLTKRKRILNVEMSTAALDFEGEPALVTVVRDVSERTTLEAAVEESEARYRTLYESSPIAYFTLSPRGTVQQVNNAAEKLLGYSEENMTRRNISAFLPKDEKAREMGNQVIAEMLQGKNLEDIEMQFQHAKGTKIWVSITSSVLSDSVQSSSIGLMALEIDRRKAAESREAEERERANLYLEVMTHDLNNINQSALFTMELLTTTVDLPENLESVLTETSWNVRRSARMIANMRAIITLKQSPPAKSKTDLHPHLQRASSAADRDFPWKTLNVNSNITDDAFEVAGHMYLWSVFFNIIHNSMMFAEGNEINVNVHAELIDSGKMIKIAFEDYGPGIRDDMKQFIFKRTGSPDAQIVGRGLGLTMVDHYITDLGGTVWVEDRVEGDHSQGTRIAMLLPTWTEKKDLPCGRTTCITFYKSDHCLFCEPTYDILMMVLSEMNVPHHHVEVINVDDPSAGISEGELPMLPFLKICDVELTGLVSDDQVRSALLMLLMKDCYPELQ
;
A
#
# COMPACT_ATOMS: atom_id res chain seq x y z
N MET A 1 81.86 26.16 -24.17
CA MET A 1 81.57 25.14 -25.20
C MET A 1 80.75 24.07 -24.52
N HIS A 2 79.60 23.73 -25.12
CA HIS A 2 78.49 22.97 -24.55
C HIS A 2 78.85 21.64 -23.89
N GLN A 3 78.15 21.31 -22.80
CA GLN A 3 77.48 20.00 -22.71
C GLN A 3 76.30 20.10 -21.75
N GLU A 4 75.10 20.24 -22.33
CA GLU A 4 73.85 19.91 -21.66
C GLU A 4 73.81 18.38 -21.54
N ASP A 5 73.96 17.88 -20.31
CA ASP A 5 73.68 16.49 -19.95
C ASP A 5 72.17 16.21 -20.11
N SER A 6 71.74 15.96 -21.35
CA SER A 6 70.43 15.40 -21.63
C SER A 6 70.45 13.90 -21.32
N THR A 7 70.32 13.57 -20.03
CA THR A 7 70.00 12.21 -19.56
C THR A 7 68.54 11.88 -19.91
N GLY A 8 68.26 11.70 -21.20
CA GLY A 8 66.95 11.31 -21.70
C GLY A 8 66.63 9.87 -21.32
N THR A 9 65.55 9.66 -20.56
CA THR A 9 65.00 8.32 -20.34
C THR A 9 64.19 7.92 -21.56
N ILE A 10 64.47 6.75 -22.15
CA ILE A 10 63.83 6.23 -23.35
C ILE A 10 62.96 5.03 -22.96
N ARG A 11 61.71 5.02 -23.43
CA ARG A 11 60.82 3.85 -23.30
C ARG A 11 61.01 2.91 -24.47
N ALA A 12 61.25 1.63 -24.19
CA ALA A 12 61.46 0.60 -25.20
C ALA A 12 60.72 -0.69 -24.86
N ARG A 13 60.55 -1.56 -25.86
CA ARG A 13 60.07 -2.92 -25.67
C ARG A 13 61.21 -3.90 -25.91
N LEU A 14 61.58 -4.67 -24.90
CA LEU A 14 62.62 -5.69 -24.99
C LEU A 14 62.02 -7.09 -25.07
N LEU A 15 62.60 -7.94 -25.91
CA LEU A 15 62.24 -9.35 -26.00
C LEU A 15 63.21 -10.18 -25.16
N THR A 16 62.68 -10.88 -24.16
CA THR A 16 63.49 -11.78 -23.33
C THR A 16 63.88 -13.06 -24.10
N LYS A 17 64.90 -13.78 -23.62
CA LYS A 17 65.29 -15.11 -24.16
C LYS A 17 64.14 -16.13 -24.17
N ARG A 18 63.14 -15.95 -23.30
CA ARG A 18 61.90 -16.76 -23.24
C ARG A 18 60.78 -16.23 -24.13
N LYS A 19 61.07 -15.30 -25.06
CA LYS A 19 60.10 -14.64 -25.97
C LYS A 19 58.98 -13.84 -25.29
N ARG A 20 59.14 -13.45 -24.03
CA ARG A 20 58.25 -12.48 -23.35
C ARG A 20 58.68 -11.06 -23.69
N ILE A 21 57.71 -10.19 -24.01
CA ILE A 21 57.93 -8.74 -24.20
C ILE A 21 57.90 -8.06 -22.82
N LEU A 22 58.89 -7.21 -22.56
CA LEU A 22 58.96 -6.33 -21.40
C LEU A 22 58.90 -4.87 -21.85
N ASN A 23 58.05 -4.07 -21.23
CA ASN A 23 58.13 -2.62 -21.35
C ASN A 23 59.21 -2.14 -20.38
N VAL A 24 60.20 -1.42 -20.88
CA VAL A 24 61.33 -0.94 -20.08
C VAL A 24 61.54 0.56 -20.25
N GLU A 25 61.99 1.20 -19.18
CA GLU A 25 62.58 2.54 -19.21
C GLU A 25 64.10 2.40 -19.14
N MET A 26 64.79 3.04 -20.09
CA MET A 26 66.23 2.95 -20.27
C MET A 26 66.84 4.34 -20.14
N SER A 27 67.76 4.52 -19.21
CA SER A 27 68.56 5.74 -19.08
C SER A 27 70.02 5.39 -19.32
N THR A 28 70.68 6.10 -20.23
CA THR A 28 72.07 5.82 -20.60
C THR A 28 72.94 7.03 -20.29
N ALA A 29 74.09 6.80 -19.67
CA ALA A 29 75.09 7.80 -19.38
C ALA A 29 76.47 7.34 -19.89
N ALA A 30 77.25 8.28 -20.42
CA ALA A 30 78.64 8.03 -20.79
C ALA A 30 79.56 8.22 -19.58
N LEU A 31 80.58 7.37 -19.46
CA LEU A 31 81.59 7.47 -18.40
C LEU A 31 82.94 6.94 -18.88
N ASP A 32 84.00 7.33 -18.19
CA ASP A 32 85.35 6.79 -18.38
C ASP A 32 85.56 5.59 -17.46
N PHE A 33 85.86 4.42 -18.04
CA PHE A 33 86.18 3.21 -17.30
C PHE A 33 87.60 2.77 -17.65
N GLU A 34 88.53 2.93 -16.71
CA GLU A 34 89.95 2.59 -16.87
C GLU A 34 90.68 3.31 -18.02
N GLY A 35 90.24 4.52 -18.39
CA GLY A 35 90.85 5.33 -19.45
C GLY A 35 90.20 5.14 -20.83
N GLU A 36 89.15 4.32 -20.94
CA GLU A 36 88.41 4.06 -22.16
C GLU A 36 86.95 4.55 -22.05
N PRO A 37 86.38 5.14 -23.12
CA PRO A 37 85.00 5.62 -23.12
C PRO A 37 84.00 4.45 -23.05
N ALA A 38 83.16 4.46 -22.02
CA ALA A 38 82.12 3.47 -21.77
C ALA A 38 80.72 4.10 -21.68
N LEU A 39 79.70 3.27 -21.88
CA LEU A 39 78.29 3.62 -21.67
C LEU A 39 77.71 2.72 -20.59
N VAL A 40 77.04 3.31 -19.61
CA VAL A 40 76.21 2.57 -18.65
C VAL A 40 74.75 2.87 -18.94
N THR A 41 74.00 1.80 -19.12
CA THR A 41 72.55 1.85 -19.30
C THR A 41 71.86 1.19 -18.12
N VAL A 42 70.98 1.93 -17.46
CA VAL A 42 70.06 1.37 -16.45
C VAL A 42 68.76 1.02 -17.17
N VAL A 43 68.33 -0.24 -17.04
CA VAL A 43 67.07 -0.75 -17.61
C VAL A 43 66.12 -1.08 -16.47
N ARG A 44 64.99 -0.38 -16.39
CA ARG A 44 63.93 -0.63 -15.40
C ARG A 44 62.75 -1.30 -16.09
N ASP A 45 62.35 -2.47 -15.60
CA ASP A 45 61.09 -3.10 -16.03
C ASP A 45 59.91 -2.28 -15.49
N VAL A 46 59.07 -1.78 -16.40
CA VAL A 46 57.86 -1.03 -16.12
C VAL A 46 56.60 -1.74 -16.63
N SER A 47 56.72 -3.02 -17.00
CA SER A 47 55.62 -3.80 -17.56
C SER A 47 54.39 -3.83 -16.64
N GLU A 48 54.60 -4.11 -15.36
CA GLU A 48 53.52 -4.15 -14.35
C GLU A 48 52.83 -2.80 -14.21
N ARG A 49 53.61 -1.71 -14.14
CA ARG A 49 53.10 -0.35 -14.07
C ARG A 49 52.24 -0.01 -15.29
N THR A 50 52.73 -0.27 -16.50
CA THR A 50 51.99 0.04 -17.74
C THR A 50 50.73 -0.80 -17.87
N THR A 51 50.73 -2.07 -17.43
CA THR A 51 49.52 -2.90 -17.45
C THR A 51 48.48 -2.43 -16.44
N LEU A 52 48.90 -1.97 -15.26
CA LEU A 52 47.99 -1.42 -14.25
C LEU A 52 47.41 -0.07 -14.72
N GLU A 53 48.24 0.81 -15.28
CA GLU A 53 47.80 2.08 -15.86
C GLU A 53 46.75 1.84 -16.97
N ALA A 54 47.03 0.93 -17.90
CA ALA A 54 46.08 0.58 -18.96
C ALA A 54 44.77 -0.04 -18.44
N ALA A 55 44.84 -0.90 -17.41
CA ALA A 55 43.66 -1.50 -16.81
C ALA A 55 42.78 -0.47 -16.09
N VAL A 56 43.40 0.52 -15.43
CA VAL A 56 42.67 1.65 -14.82
C VAL A 56 42.00 2.50 -15.90
N GLU A 57 42.73 2.87 -16.95
CA GLU A 57 42.18 3.65 -18.07
C GLU A 57 41.00 2.93 -18.75
N GLU A 58 41.11 1.62 -18.99
CA GLU A 58 40.03 0.81 -19.58
C GLU A 58 38.80 0.76 -18.66
N SER A 59 39.03 0.57 -17.36
CA SER A 59 37.98 0.55 -16.34
C SER A 59 37.27 1.90 -16.26
N GLU A 60 38.01 3.01 -16.19
CA GLU A 60 37.47 4.38 -16.16
C GLU A 60 36.65 4.69 -17.43
N ALA A 61 37.18 4.33 -18.61
CA ALA A 61 36.47 4.53 -19.88
C ALA A 61 35.15 3.73 -19.91
N ARG A 62 35.17 2.49 -19.41
CA ARG A 62 33.98 1.64 -19.32
C ARG A 62 32.95 2.23 -18.35
N TYR A 63 33.36 2.64 -17.15
CA TYR A 63 32.46 3.26 -16.17
C TYR A 63 31.86 4.57 -16.69
N ARG A 64 32.67 5.44 -17.29
CA ARG A 64 32.21 6.68 -17.91
C ARG A 64 31.16 6.39 -18.99
N THR A 65 31.39 5.38 -19.83
CA THR A 65 30.43 4.99 -20.87
C THR A 65 29.10 4.52 -20.27
N LEU A 66 29.12 3.70 -19.22
CA LEU A 66 27.90 3.24 -18.54
C LEU A 66 27.14 4.39 -17.87
N TYR A 67 27.86 5.27 -17.18
CA TYR A 67 27.30 6.46 -16.56
C TYR A 67 26.63 7.39 -17.58
N GLU A 68 27.30 7.66 -18.70
CA GLU A 68 26.82 8.56 -19.76
C GLU A 68 25.72 7.97 -20.65
N SER A 69 25.65 6.64 -20.78
CA SER A 69 24.62 5.95 -21.56
C SER A 69 23.41 5.52 -20.75
N SER A 70 23.46 5.70 -19.42
CA SER A 70 22.33 5.39 -18.53
C SER A 70 21.07 6.15 -18.94
N PRO A 71 19.88 5.53 -18.93
CA PRO A 71 18.61 6.21 -19.12
C PRO A 71 18.16 6.99 -17.87
N ILE A 72 18.81 6.78 -16.73
CA ILE A 72 18.51 7.43 -15.44
C ILE A 72 19.41 8.65 -15.28
N ALA A 73 18.84 9.77 -14.86
CA ALA A 73 19.58 10.98 -14.58
C ALA A 73 20.39 10.82 -13.29
N TYR A 74 21.70 10.98 -13.40
CA TYR A 74 22.62 10.95 -12.27
C TYR A 74 23.15 12.36 -11.99
N PHE A 75 23.21 12.69 -10.70
CA PHE A 75 23.81 13.91 -10.19
C PHE A 75 24.78 13.56 -9.07
N THR A 76 25.97 14.12 -9.12
CA THR A 76 26.90 14.14 -8.00
C THR A 76 26.84 15.52 -7.38
N LEU A 77 26.46 15.61 -6.11
CA LEU A 77 26.31 16.86 -5.39
C LEU A 77 27.38 16.99 -4.30
N SER A 78 27.80 18.22 -4.01
CA SER A 78 28.55 18.53 -2.80
C SER A 78 27.66 18.38 -1.55
N PRO A 79 28.22 18.34 -0.33
CA PRO A 79 27.44 18.38 0.92
C PRO A 79 26.52 19.59 1.06
N ARG A 80 26.74 20.64 0.28
CA ARG A 80 25.91 21.85 0.25
C ARG A 80 24.83 21.79 -0.86
N GLY A 81 24.69 20.68 -1.56
CA GLY A 81 23.74 20.50 -2.66
C GLY A 81 24.16 21.17 -3.96
N THR A 82 25.43 21.55 -4.10
CA THR A 82 25.96 22.10 -5.34
C THR A 82 26.25 20.97 -6.32
N VAL A 83 25.70 21.05 -7.54
CA VAL A 83 25.96 20.07 -8.60
C VAL A 83 27.43 20.11 -9.00
N GLN A 84 28.11 18.98 -8.87
CA GLN A 84 29.52 18.77 -9.24
C GLN A 84 29.63 18.07 -10.60
N GLN A 85 28.80 17.06 -10.83
CA GLN A 85 28.77 16.29 -12.08
C GLN A 85 27.34 15.84 -12.38
N VAL A 86 27.06 15.64 -13.66
CA VAL A 86 25.81 15.06 -14.17
C VAL A 86 26.12 14.12 -15.33
N ASN A 87 25.18 13.26 -15.72
CA ASN A 87 25.28 12.49 -16.96
C ASN A 87 24.39 13.05 -18.06
N ASN A 88 24.52 12.54 -19.29
CA ASN A 88 23.66 12.91 -20.41
C ASN A 88 22.14 12.77 -20.14
N ALA A 89 21.71 11.83 -19.30
CA ALA A 89 20.28 11.69 -18.98
C ALA A 89 19.76 12.83 -18.11
N ALA A 90 20.57 13.35 -17.18
CA ALA A 90 20.23 14.53 -16.40
C ALA A 90 20.10 15.79 -17.29
N GLU A 91 20.98 15.95 -18.28
CA GLU A 91 20.85 17.04 -19.26
C GLU A 91 19.53 16.96 -20.04
N LYS A 92 19.17 15.75 -20.50
CA LYS A 92 17.90 15.52 -21.22
C LYS A 92 16.69 15.75 -20.33
N LEU A 93 16.75 15.31 -19.07
CA LEU A 93 15.67 15.43 -18.09
C LEU A 93 15.38 16.89 -17.75
N LEU A 94 16.41 17.70 -17.49
CA LEU A 94 16.23 19.10 -17.06
C LEU A 94 16.32 20.10 -18.21
N GLY A 95 16.86 19.71 -19.37
CA GLY A 95 17.02 20.58 -20.54
C GLY A 95 18.15 21.61 -20.43
N TYR A 96 19.04 21.44 -19.46
CA TYR A 96 20.25 22.26 -19.29
C TYR A 96 21.48 21.44 -19.70
N SER A 97 22.50 22.09 -20.24
CA SER A 97 23.82 21.46 -20.38
C SER A 97 24.50 21.29 -19.03
N GLU A 98 25.44 20.36 -18.93
CA GLU A 98 26.27 20.11 -17.75
C GLU A 98 26.91 21.41 -17.27
N GLU A 99 27.54 22.19 -18.15
CA GLU A 99 28.17 23.47 -17.80
C GLU A 99 27.20 24.45 -17.11
N ASN A 100 25.93 24.42 -17.49
CA ASN A 100 24.91 25.27 -16.90
C ASN A 100 24.35 24.71 -15.59
N MET A 101 24.41 23.40 -15.37
CA MET A 101 23.94 22.77 -14.14
C MET A 101 25.02 22.77 -13.06
N THR A 102 26.25 22.47 -13.45
CA THR A 102 27.42 22.43 -12.57
C THR A 102 27.60 23.78 -11.89
N ARG A 103 27.94 23.76 -10.60
CA ARG A 103 28.04 24.93 -9.70
C ARG A 103 26.70 25.58 -9.30
N ARG A 104 25.55 25.13 -9.80
CA ARG A 104 24.25 25.54 -9.26
C ARG A 104 23.85 24.64 -8.09
N ASN A 105 23.02 25.16 -7.20
CA ASN A 105 22.39 24.34 -6.17
C ASN A 105 21.24 23.55 -6.78
N ILE A 106 21.05 22.29 -6.39
CA ILE A 106 19.98 21.42 -6.88
C ILE A 106 18.58 22.04 -6.65
N SER A 107 18.40 22.86 -5.60
CA SER A 107 17.15 23.61 -5.35
C SER A 107 16.80 24.62 -6.44
N ALA A 108 17.76 25.02 -7.29
CA ALA A 108 17.52 25.92 -8.41
C ALA A 108 16.65 25.28 -9.52
N PHE A 109 16.55 23.95 -9.53
CA PHE A 109 15.72 23.20 -10.47
C PHE A 109 14.34 22.86 -9.89
N LEU A 110 13.98 23.38 -8.72
CA LEU A 110 12.62 23.26 -8.21
C LEU A 110 11.66 24.18 -8.98
N PRO A 111 10.38 23.81 -9.09
CA PRO A 111 9.34 24.69 -9.59
C PRO A 111 9.30 26.02 -8.84
N LYS A 112 8.94 27.09 -9.55
CA LYS A 112 8.63 28.41 -8.96
C LYS A 112 7.32 28.42 -8.15
N ASP A 113 6.52 27.37 -8.28
CA ASP A 113 5.28 27.17 -7.54
C ASP A 113 5.57 27.00 -6.04
N GLU A 114 4.95 27.81 -5.19
CA GLU A 114 5.32 27.92 -3.77
C GLU A 114 5.20 26.59 -3.03
N LYS A 115 4.08 25.88 -3.20
CA LYS A 115 3.82 24.58 -2.56
C LYS A 115 4.79 23.51 -3.02
N ALA A 116 4.98 23.37 -4.34
CA ALA A 116 5.91 22.38 -4.89
C ALA A 116 7.37 22.67 -4.49
N ARG A 117 7.73 23.96 -4.38
CA ARG A 117 9.07 24.39 -3.97
C ARG A 117 9.32 24.11 -2.49
N GLU A 118 8.32 24.34 -1.64
CA GLU A 118 8.41 24.06 -0.21
C GLU A 118 8.63 22.56 0.05
N MET A 119 7.80 21.71 -0.53
CA MET A 119 7.97 20.25 -0.46
C MET A 119 9.34 19.82 -0.99
N GLY A 120 9.75 20.34 -2.15
CA GLY A 120 11.06 20.01 -2.72
C GLY A 120 12.25 20.48 -1.87
N ASN A 121 12.14 21.63 -1.19
CA ASN A 121 13.17 22.10 -0.28
C ASN A 121 13.28 21.22 0.96
N GLN A 122 12.17 20.70 1.49
CA GLN A 122 12.19 19.75 2.61
C GLN A 122 12.93 18.48 2.23
N VAL A 123 12.60 17.89 1.08
CA VAL A 123 13.27 16.69 0.56
C VAL A 123 14.77 16.93 0.34
N ILE A 124 15.14 18.07 -0.25
CA ILE A 124 16.56 18.44 -0.43
C ILE A 124 17.24 18.64 0.93
N ALA A 125 16.61 19.27 1.91
CA ALA A 125 17.20 19.49 3.23
C ALA A 125 17.50 18.15 3.93
N GLU A 126 16.58 17.19 3.86
CA GLU A 126 16.78 15.84 4.39
C GLU A 126 17.93 15.10 3.72
N MET A 127 18.01 15.17 2.38
CA MET A 127 19.15 14.64 1.62
C MET A 127 20.47 15.28 2.07
N LEU A 128 20.53 16.60 2.26
CA LEU A 128 21.76 17.31 2.66
C LEU A 128 22.18 17.03 4.11
N GLN A 129 21.24 16.59 4.96
CA GLN A 129 21.54 16.10 6.31
C GLN A 129 22.17 14.69 6.30
N GLY A 130 22.32 14.06 5.13
CA GLY A 130 22.89 12.74 4.97
C GLY A 130 21.89 11.60 5.16
N LYS A 131 20.59 11.90 5.15
CA LYS A 131 19.56 10.84 5.06
C LYS A 131 19.60 10.25 3.67
N ASN A 132 19.56 8.92 3.59
CA ASN A 132 19.31 8.23 2.33
C ASN A 132 17.82 8.39 2.00
N LEU A 133 17.52 8.78 0.77
CA LEU A 133 16.17 8.86 0.27
C LEU A 133 15.95 7.76 -0.76
N GLU A 134 14.78 7.14 -0.73
CA GLU A 134 14.40 6.09 -1.67
C GLU A 134 13.02 6.40 -2.24
N ASP A 135 12.92 6.38 -3.58
CA ASP A 135 11.69 6.57 -4.35
C ASP A 135 10.82 7.80 -4.00
N ILE A 136 11.41 8.88 -3.49
CA ILE A 136 10.66 10.08 -3.13
C ILE A 136 10.19 10.81 -4.39
N GLU A 137 8.87 11.00 -4.53
CA GLU A 137 8.28 11.73 -5.65
C GLU A 137 8.31 13.24 -5.41
N MET A 138 8.83 13.99 -6.37
CA MET A 138 8.80 15.45 -6.35
C MET A 138 8.77 16.02 -7.76
N GLN A 139 8.71 17.34 -7.86
CA GLN A 139 8.74 18.03 -9.14
C GLN A 139 10.05 18.77 -9.35
N PHE A 140 10.58 18.68 -10.56
CA PHE A 140 11.60 19.57 -11.08
C PHE A 140 11.02 20.50 -12.15
N GLN A 141 11.76 21.57 -12.44
CA GLN A 141 11.47 22.52 -13.49
C GLN A 141 12.50 22.39 -14.61
N HIS A 142 12.00 22.02 -15.78
CA HIS A 142 12.77 21.98 -17.01
C HIS A 142 13.19 23.39 -17.45
N ALA A 143 14.25 23.50 -18.24
CA ALA A 143 14.77 24.76 -18.77
C ALA A 143 13.75 25.57 -19.60
N LYS A 144 12.79 24.87 -20.21
CA LYS A 144 11.66 25.48 -20.95
C LYS A 144 10.53 26.01 -20.04
N GLY A 145 10.64 25.83 -18.72
CA GLY A 145 9.67 26.25 -17.72
C GLY A 145 8.58 25.21 -17.38
N THR A 146 8.52 24.08 -18.08
CA THR A 146 7.59 22.99 -17.78
C THR A 146 7.96 22.26 -16.50
N LYS A 147 6.96 21.84 -15.72
CA LYS A 147 7.14 21.00 -14.53
C LYS A 147 7.25 19.53 -14.98
N ILE A 148 8.14 18.78 -14.34
CA ILE A 148 8.38 17.36 -14.61
C ILE A 148 8.32 16.64 -13.27
N TRP A 149 7.54 15.57 -13.18
CA TRP A 149 7.57 14.69 -12.03
C TRP A 149 8.78 13.76 -12.09
N VAL A 150 9.50 13.71 -10.98
CA VAL A 150 10.66 12.85 -10.79
C VAL A 150 10.51 12.02 -9.53
N SER A 151 10.91 10.76 -9.61
CA SER A 151 11.18 9.92 -8.44
C SER A 151 12.67 9.99 -8.17
N ILE A 152 13.06 10.40 -6.96
CA ILE A 152 14.45 10.59 -6.58
C ILE A 152 14.89 9.52 -5.58
N THR A 153 16.13 9.08 -5.74
CA THR A 153 16.82 8.23 -4.78
C THR A 153 18.20 8.84 -4.53
N SER A 154 18.59 9.00 -3.27
CA SER A 154 19.86 9.63 -2.92
C SER A 154 20.61 8.85 -1.84
N SER A 155 21.93 8.85 -1.97
CA SER A 155 22.84 8.19 -1.03
C SER A 155 24.13 8.97 -0.87
N VAL A 156 24.70 8.95 0.33
CA VAL A 156 26.01 9.55 0.58
C VAL A 156 27.11 8.66 -0.02
N LEU A 157 27.93 9.25 -0.89
CA LEU A 157 29.14 8.65 -1.45
C LEU A 157 30.31 9.00 -0.53
N SER A 158 30.89 8.00 0.13
CA SER A 158 32.09 8.15 0.94
C SER A 158 33.34 8.01 0.06
N ASP A 159 34.00 9.13 -0.21
CA ASP A 159 35.30 9.10 -0.89
C ASP A 159 36.45 9.09 0.13
N SER A 160 37.44 8.22 -0.08
CA SER A 160 38.45 7.84 0.92
C SER A 160 39.45 8.96 1.29
N VAL A 161 39.39 10.13 0.64
CA VAL A 161 40.45 11.15 0.78
C VAL A 161 39.99 12.52 1.29
N GLN A 162 38.86 13.15 0.91
CA GLN A 162 38.49 14.42 1.59
C GLN A 162 37.12 15.09 1.39
N SER A 163 36.09 14.48 0.83
CA SER A 163 34.74 15.08 0.86
C SER A 163 33.67 14.01 0.68
N SER A 164 32.68 13.98 1.58
CA SER A 164 31.44 13.27 1.31
C SER A 164 30.76 13.94 0.12
N SER A 165 30.40 13.19 -0.90
CA SER A 165 29.53 13.67 -1.98
C SER A 165 28.18 12.97 -1.85
N ILE A 166 27.15 13.52 -2.47
CA ILE A 166 25.81 12.91 -2.48
C ILE A 166 25.54 12.46 -3.91
N GLY A 167 25.34 11.17 -4.10
CA GLY A 167 24.82 10.61 -5.34
C GLY A 167 23.31 10.73 -5.34
N LEU A 168 22.75 11.35 -6.37
CA LEU A 168 21.31 11.50 -6.57
C LEU A 168 20.95 10.91 -7.92
N MET A 169 19.98 10.00 -7.92
CA MET A 169 19.33 9.47 -9.11
C MET A 169 17.96 10.12 -9.24
N ALA A 170 17.58 10.53 -10.44
CA ALA A 170 16.25 11.03 -10.74
C ALA A 170 15.67 10.30 -11.95
N LEU A 171 14.48 9.74 -11.78
CA LEU A 171 13.72 9.08 -12.84
C LEU A 171 12.49 9.89 -13.17
N GLU A 172 12.29 10.22 -14.45
CA GLU A 172 11.05 10.85 -14.92
C GLU A 172 9.86 9.91 -14.76
N ILE A 173 8.80 10.37 -14.08
CA ILE A 173 7.60 9.58 -13.83
C ILE A 173 6.32 10.24 -14.38
N ASP A 174 6.42 11.25 -15.24
CA ASP A 174 5.26 11.95 -15.83
C ASP A 174 4.26 10.99 -16.50
N ARG A 175 4.76 9.99 -17.24
CA ARG A 175 3.92 8.97 -17.87
C ARG A 175 3.17 8.12 -16.84
N ARG A 176 3.83 7.79 -15.72
CA ARG A 176 3.24 7.04 -14.61
C ARG A 176 2.15 7.88 -13.93
N LYS A 177 2.45 9.12 -13.54
CA LYS A 177 1.48 10.04 -12.93
C LYS A 177 0.28 10.32 -13.84
N ALA A 178 0.49 10.48 -15.14
CA ALA A 178 -0.60 10.67 -16.10
C ALA A 178 -1.45 9.41 -16.31
N ALA A 179 -0.89 8.21 -16.17
CA ALA A 179 -1.65 6.98 -16.19
C ALA A 179 -2.48 6.82 -14.90
N GLU A 180 -1.87 7.02 -13.74
CA GLU A 180 -2.53 6.99 -12.42
C GLU A 180 -3.68 7.99 -12.34
N SER A 181 -3.46 9.24 -12.79
CA SER A 181 -4.49 10.28 -12.78
C SER A 181 -5.66 9.94 -13.71
N ARG A 182 -5.40 9.35 -14.88
CA ARG A 182 -6.47 8.92 -15.80
C ARG A 182 -7.26 7.75 -15.23
N GLU A 183 -6.58 6.79 -14.60
CA GLU A 183 -7.25 5.67 -13.94
C GLU A 183 -8.10 6.14 -12.76
N ALA A 184 -7.59 7.08 -11.96
CA ALA A 184 -8.32 7.70 -10.87
C ALA A 184 -9.57 8.44 -11.36
N GLU A 185 -9.46 9.24 -12.43
CA GLU A 185 -10.58 9.97 -13.03
C GLU A 185 -11.65 9.02 -13.60
N GLU A 186 -11.24 7.99 -14.35
CA GLU A 186 -12.16 6.97 -14.87
C GLU A 186 -12.84 6.20 -13.73
N ARG A 187 -12.11 5.88 -12.66
CA ARG A 187 -12.67 5.24 -11.46
C ARG A 187 -13.67 6.13 -10.74
N GLU A 188 -13.34 7.40 -10.55
CA GLU A 188 -14.23 8.39 -9.92
C GLU A 188 -15.51 8.58 -10.75
N ARG A 189 -15.37 8.72 -12.07
CA ARG A 189 -16.50 8.83 -13.00
C ARG A 189 -17.38 7.58 -12.99
N ALA A 190 -16.78 6.39 -13.02
CA ALA A 190 -17.52 5.14 -12.91
C ALA A 190 -18.28 5.05 -11.59
N ASN A 191 -17.66 5.44 -10.47
CA ASN A 191 -18.31 5.46 -9.16
C ASN A 191 -19.49 6.43 -9.11
N LEU A 192 -19.34 7.64 -9.66
CA LEU A 192 -20.42 8.62 -9.75
C LEU A 192 -21.61 8.08 -10.55
N TYR A 193 -21.36 7.47 -11.72
CA TYR A 193 -22.42 6.85 -12.51
C TYR A 193 -23.12 5.73 -11.73
N LEU A 194 -22.35 4.90 -11.03
CA LEU A 194 -22.93 3.84 -10.22
C LEU A 194 -23.80 4.38 -9.08
N GLU A 195 -23.38 5.44 -8.40
CA GLU A 195 -24.15 6.04 -7.31
C GLU A 195 -25.48 6.64 -7.81
N VAL A 196 -25.43 7.46 -8.86
CA VAL A 196 -26.63 8.08 -9.45
C VAL A 196 -27.58 7.02 -9.99
N MET A 197 -27.08 6.04 -10.75
CA MET A 197 -27.91 4.97 -11.29
C MET A 197 -28.54 4.12 -10.18
N THR A 198 -27.79 3.81 -9.12
CA THR A 198 -28.29 3.04 -7.98
C THR A 198 -29.43 3.80 -7.27
N HIS A 199 -29.28 5.10 -7.07
CA HIS A 199 -30.31 5.95 -6.49
C HIS A 199 -31.59 5.99 -7.36
N ASP A 200 -31.44 6.28 -8.65
CA ASP A 200 -32.59 6.44 -9.56
C ASP A 200 -33.31 5.12 -9.80
N LEU A 201 -32.59 4.02 -9.98
CA LEU A 201 -33.18 2.68 -10.10
C LEU A 201 -33.91 2.26 -8.82
N ASN A 202 -33.39 2.60 -7.65
CA ASN A 202 -34.08 2.34 -6.39
C ASN A 202 -35.40 3.11 -6.32
N ASN A 203 -35.42 4.39 -6.73
CA ASN A 203 -36.63 5.20 -6.75
C ASN A 203 -37.68 4.65 -7.73
N ILE A 204 -37.26 4.22 -8.93
CA ILE A 204 -38.14 3.58 -9.92
C ILE A 204 -38.73 2.28 -9.36
N ASN A 205 -37.90 1.43 -8.75
CA ASN A 205 -38.36 0.18 -8.15
C ASN A 205 -39.36 0.41 -7.01
N GLN A 206 -39.13 1.42 -6.15
CA GLN A 206 -40.06 1.76 -5.08
C GLN A 206 -41.42 2.24 -5.62
N SER A 207 -41.42 3.09 -6.65
CA SER A 207 -42.65 3.53 -7.31
C SER A 207 -43.42 2.37 -7.94
N ALA A 208 -42.72 1.44 -8.59
CA ALA A 208 -43.33 0.25 -9.19
C ALA A 208 -43.93 -0.67 -8.11
N LEU A 209 -43.20 -0.95 -7.03
CA LEU A 209 -43.68 -1.75 -5.91
C LEU A 209 -44.91 -1.13 -5.25
N PHE A 210 -44.88 0.16 -4.96
CA PHE A 210 -46.01 0.88 -4.39
C PHE A 210 -47.25 0.79 -5.29
N THR A 211 -47.09 0.97 -6.60
CA THR A 211 -48.21 0.89 -7.55
C THR A 211 -48.80 -0.52 -7.61
N MET A 212 -47.95 -1.56 -7.61
CA MET A 212 -48.42 -2.95 -7.60
C MET A 212 -49.13 -3.30 -6.29
N GLU A 213 -48.60 -2.88 -5.14
CA GLU A 213 -49.20 -3.10 -3.82
C GLU A 213 -50.53 -2.34 -3.66
N LEU A 214 -50.64 -1.15 -4.24
CA LEU A 214 -51.90 -0.42 -4.33
C LEU A 214 -52.91 -1.18 -5.17
N LEU A 215 -52.53 -1.71 -6.34
CA LEU A 215 -53.42 -2.49 -7.21
C LEU A 215 -53.95 -3.75 -6.50
N THR A 216 -53.09 -4.49 -5.80
CA THR A 216 -53.50 -5.69 -5.05
C THR A 216 -54.40 -5.38 -3.86
N THR A 217 -54.33 -4.17 -3.30
CA THR A 217 -55.12 -3.78 -2.11
C THR A 217 -56.43 -3.07 -2.48
N THR A 218 -56.46 -2.34 -3.60
CA THR A 218 -57.58 -1.45 -3.96
C THR A 218 -58.51 -2.00 -5.03
N VAL A 219 -58.06 -2.96 -5.82
CA VAL A 219 -58.83 -3.53 -6.93
C VAL A 219 -59.00 -5.02 -6.71
N ASP A 220 -60.24 -5.50 -6.85
CA ASP A 220 -60.52 -6.94 -6.87
C ASP A 220 -60.07 -7.50 -8.23
N LEU A 221 -58.91 -8.14 -8.23
CA LEU A 221 -58.23 -8.59 -9.44
C LEU A 221 -58.61 -10.04 -9.77
N PRO A 222 -58.85 -10.37 -11.05
CA PRO A 222 -58.92 -11.76 -11.48
C PRO A 222 -57.67 -12.56 -11.08
N GLU A 223 -57.83 -13.83 -10.66
CA GLU A 223 -56.72 -14.70 -10.19
C GLU A 223 -55.52 -14.73 -11.15
N ASN A 224 -55.77 -14.70 -12.47
CA ASN A 224 -54.72 -14.70 -13.47
C ASN A 224 -53.88 -13.40 -13.47
N LEU A 225 -54.47 -12.25 -13.12
CA LEU A 225 -53.76 -10.97 -13.00
C LEU A 225 -53.06 -10.85 -11.65
N GLU A 226 -53.63 -11.39 -10.58
CA GLU A 226 -53.01 -11.44 -9.26
C GLU A 226 -51.71 -12.26 -9.27
N SER A 227 -51.72 -13.42 -9.96
CA SER A 227 -50.52 -14.24 -10.16
C SER A 227 -49.41 -13.48 -10.91
N VAL A 228 -49.76 -12.80 -12.00
CA VAL A 228 -48.81 -12.00 -12.79
C VAL A 228 -48.26 -10.80 -12.00
N LEU A 229 -49.09 -10.13 -11.20
CA LEU A 229 -48.66 -9.03 -10.34
C LEU A 229 -47.73 -9.50 -9.22
N THR A 230 -48.00 -10.67 -8.66
CA THR A 230 -47.15 -11.32 -7.65
C THR A 230 -45.77 -11.65 -8.24
N GLU A 231 -45.73 -12.26 -9.43
CA GLU A 231 -44.48 -12.55 -10.14
C GLU A 231 -43.71 -11.27 -10.48
N THR A 232 -44.41 -10.23 -10.96
CA THR A 232 -43.80 -8.94 -11.31
C THR A 232 -43.23 -8.25 -10.08
N SER A 233 -43.98 -8.24 -8.97
CA SER A 233 -43.53 -7.68 -7.68
C SER A 233 -42.31 -8.42 -7.16
N TRP A 234 -42.26 -9.75 -7.28
CA TRP A 234 -41.09 -10.55 -6.93
C TRP A 234 -39.87 -10.18 -7.78
N ASN A 235 -40.04 -9.98 -9.08
CA ASN A 235 -38.97 -9.53 -9.99
C ASN A 235 -38.46 -8.12 -9.65
N VAL A 236 -39.35 -7.18 -9.30
CA VAL A 236 -38.95 -5.82 -8.90
C VAL A 236 -38.24 -5.83 -7.53
N ARG A 237 -38.72 -6.62 -6.56
CA ARG A 237 -38.01 -6.83 -5.28
C ARG A 237 -36.62 -7.42 -5.51
N ARG A 238 -36.49 -8.38 -6.43
CA ARG A 238 -35.18 -8.93 -6.85
C ARG A 238 -34.26 -7.84 -7.42
N SER A 239 -34.78 -6.96 -8.27
CA SER A 239 -34.02 -5.81 -8.79
C SER A 239 -33.57 -4.86 -7.67
N ALA A 240 -34.45 -4.53 -6.73
CA ALA A 240 -34.13 -3.68 -5.58
C ALA A 240 -33.01 -4.29 -4.71
N ARG A 241 -33.04 -5.60 -4.46
CA ARG A 241 -31.95 -6.30 -3.73
C ARG A 241 -30.62 -6.25 -4.49
N MET A 242 -30.66 -6.38 -5.81
CA MET A 242 -29.46 -6.29 -6.64
C MET A 242 -28.79 -4.91 -6.49
N ILE A 243 -29.59 -3.85 -6.51
CA ILE A 243 -29.15 -2.47 -6.29
C ILE A 243 -28.60 -2.27 -4.87
N ALA A 244 -29.27 -2.83 -3.85
CA ALA A 244 -28.79 -2.76 -2.47
C ALA A 244 -27.43 -3.47 -2.29
N ASN A 245 -27.26 -4.67 -2.87
CA ASN A 245 -25.99 -5.38 -2.86
C ASN A 245 -24.88 -4.60 -3.59
N MET A 246 -25.22 -3.96 -4.72
CA MET A 246 -24.29 -3.10 -5.46
C MET A 246 -23.84 -1.90 -4.63
N ARG A 247 -24.78 -1.21 -3.97
CA ARG A 247 -24.49 -0.10 -3.06
C ARG A 247 -23.56 -0.53 -1.93
N ALA A 248 -23.84 -1.67 -1.30
CA ALA A 248 -23.01 -2.21 -0.23
C ALA A 248 -21.57 -2.48 -0.69
N ILE A 249 -21.38 -3.05 -1.90
CA ILE A 249 -20.03 -3.27 -2.48
C ILE A 249 -19.29 -1.95 -2.68
N ILE A 250 -19.97 -0.91 -3.18
CA ILE A 250 -19.36 0.42 -3.40
C ILE A 250 -18.94 1.02 -2.05
N THR A 251 -19.82 1.00 -1.05
CA THR A 251 -19.53 1.53 0.29
C THR A 251 -18.36 0.79 0.93
N LEU A 252 -18.34 -0.55 0.92
CA LEU A 252 -17.23 -1.34 1.48
C LEU A 252 -15.88 -1.03 0.83
N LYS A 253 -15.85 -0.72 -0.48
CA LYS A 253 -14.59 -0.39 -1.18
C LYS A 253 -14.08 1.02 -0.95
N GLN A 254 -14.97 1.97 -0.69
CA GLN A 254 -14.63 3.40 -0.61
C GLN A 254 -14.48 3.88 0.84
N SER A 255 -15.42 3.48 1.70
CA SER A 255 -15.51 3.90 3.09
C SER A 255 -16.16 2.77 3.90
N PRO A 256 -15.39 1.70 4.22
CA PRO A 256 -15.90 0.60 5.01
C PRO A 256 -16.35 1.09 6.40
N PRO A 257 -17.47 0.58 6.94
CA PRO A 257 -17.93 0.96 8.27
C PRO A 257 -16.91 0.61 9.35
N ALA A 258 -16.92 1.38 10.44
CA ALA A 258 -16.13 1.04 11.62
C ALA A 258 -16.54 -0.34 12.18
N LYS A 259 -15.56 -1.16 12.53
CA LYS A 259 -15.77 -2.47 13.13
C LYS A 259 -16.25 -2.31 14.57
N SER A 260 -17.29 -3.05 14.94
CA SER A 260 -17.92 -3.05 16.26
C SER A 260 -18.07 -4.47 16.78
N LYS A 261 -18.17 -4.58 18.12
CA LYS A 261 -18.59 -5.80 18.80
C LYS A 261 -19.93 -6.26 18.24
N THR A 262 -19.97 -7.45 17.64
CA THR A 262 -21.13 -7.93 16.90
C THR A 262 -21.44 -9.38 17.28
N ASP A 263 -22.61 -9.62 17.86
CA ASP A 263 -23.14 -10.96 18.13
C ASP A 263 -23.73 -11.57 16.84
N LEU A 264 -23.38 -12.82 16.54
CA LEU A 264 -23.87 -13.54 15.36
C LEU A 264 -25.37 -13.84 15.42
N HIS A 265 -25.94 -14.11 16.61
CA HIS A 265 -27.31 -14.64 16.72
C HIS A 265 -28.40 -13.70 16.16
N PRO A 266 -28.45 -12.40 16.54
CA PRO A 266 -29.47 -11.48 16.02
C PRO A 266 -29.38 -11.29 14.51
N HIS A 267 -28.17 -11.32 13.96
CA HIS A 267 -27.95 -11.20 12.52
C HIS A 267 -28.42 -12.45 11.77
N LEU A 268 -28.20 -13.66 12.30
CA LEU A 268 -28.68 -14.90 11.73
C LEU A 268 -30.21 -14.98 11.74
N GLN A 269 -30.84 -14.62 12.87
CA GLN A 269 -32.30 -14.60 12.99
C GLN A 269 -32.95 -13.62 12.02
N ARG A 270 -32.39 -12.41 11.91
CA ARG A 270 -32.85 -11.38 10.96
C ARG A 270 -32.72 -11.87 9.52
N ALA A 271 -31.59 -12.49 9.17
CA ALA A 271 -31.35 -13.04 7.85
C ALA A 271 -32.34 -14.16 7.49
N SER A 272 -32.56 -15.10 8.41
CA SER A 272 -33.46 -16.24 8.23
C SER A 272 -34.91 -15.78 8.05
N SER A 273 -35.38 -14.87 8.92
CA SER A 273 -36.73 -14.29 8.84
C SER A 273 -36.95 -13.50 7.54
N ALA A 274 -35.92 -12.78 7.07
CA ALA A 274 -36.01 -12.05 5.82
C ALA A 274 -36.04 -12.98 4.60
N ALA A 275 -35.22 -14.04 4.60
CA ALA A 275 -35.21 -15.02 3.53
C ALA A 275 -36.53 -15.79 3.45
N ASP A 276 -37.10 -16.22 4.58
CA ASP A 276 -38.37 -16.95 4.62
C ASP A 276 -39.54 -16.12 4.04
N ARG A 277 -39.63 -14.83 4.40
CA ARG A 277 -40.64 -13.91 3.84
C ARG A 277 -40.56 -13.72 2.33
N ASP A 278 -39.38 -13.89 1.73
CA ASP A 278 -39.19 -13.72 0.29
C ASP A 278 -39.68 -14.92 -0.52
N PHE A 279 -39.97 -16.05 0.13
CA PHE A 279 -40.54 -17.25 -0.48
C PHE A 279 -41.78 -17.74 0.29
N PRO A 280 -42.94 -17.05 0.20
CA PRO A 280 -44.16 -17.45 0.93
C PRO A 280 -44.66 -18.88 0.64
N TRP A 281 -44.20 -19.49 -0.45
CA TRP A 281 -44.53 -20.86 -0.84
C TRP A 281 -43.53 -21.93 -0.36
N LYS A 282 -42.46 -21.52 0.34
CA LYS A 282 -41.48 -22.40 0.98
C LYS A 282 -41.46 -22.14 2.48
N THR A 283 -40.94 -23.09 3.24
CA THR A 283 -40.72 -23.00 4.67
C THR A 283 -39.25 -23.26 4.94
N LEU A 284 -38.58 -22.27 5.55
CA LEU A 284 -37.18 -22.37 5.94
C LEU A 284 -37.03 -22.94 7.36
N ASN A 285 -36.32 -24.06 7.47
CA ASN A 285 -35.91 -24.66 8.74
C ASN A 285 -34.40 -24.45 8.94
N VAL A 286 -34.04 -23.53 9.84
CA VAL A 286 -32.63 -23.26 10.18
C VAL A 286 -32.26 -23.99 11.47
N ASN A 287 -31.36 -24.97 11.37
CA ASN A 287 -30.78 -25.63 12.54
C ASN A 287 -29.42 -24.99 12.83
N SER A 288 -29.25 -24.38 14.00
CA SER A 288 -28.01 -23.66 14.33
C SER A 288 -27.55 -23.94 15.76
N ASN A 289 -26.23 -23.99 15.96
CA ASN A 289 -25.62 -23.97 17.30
C ASN A 289 -25.28 -22.55 17.78
N ILE A 290 -25.58 -21.51 16.98
CA ILE A 290 -25.38 -20.11 17.34
C ILE A 290 -26.56 -19.65 18.20
N THR A 291 -26.33 -19.49 19.51
CA THR A 291 -27.27 -18.91 20.47
C THR A 291 -26.84 -17.48 20.84
N ASP A 292 -27.70 -16.76 21.56
CA ASP A 292 -27.38 -15.42 22.09
C ASP A 292 -26.04 -15.42 22.84
N ASP A 293 -25.22 -14.39 22.60
CA ASP A 293 -23.91 -14.16 23.22
C ASP A 293 -22.89 -15.31 23.07
N ALA A 294 -23.16 -16.31 22.23
CA ALA A 294 -22.27 -17.47 22.08
C ALA A 294 -21.02 -17.15 21.24
N PHE A 295 -21.15 -16.24 20.28
CA PHE A 295 -20.09 -15.92 19.32
C PHE A 295 -20.07 -14.42 19.01
N GLU A 296 -18.99 -13.75 19.39
CA GLU A 296 -18.78 -12.33 19.15
C GLU A 296 -17.63 -12.11 18.16
N VAL A 297 -17.91 -11.38 17.07
CA VAL A 297 -16.93 -11.08 16.02
C VAL A 297 -16.67 -9.59 15.90
N ALA A 298 -15.50 -9.25 15.35
CA ALA A 298 -15.26 -7.91 14.84
C ALA A 298 -16.01 -7.74 13.51
N GLY A 299 -17.25 -7.23 13.60
CA GLY A 299 -18.17 -7.08 12.47
C GLY A 299 -18.73 -5.67 12.37
N HIS A 300 -19.80 -5.49 11.60
CA HIS A 300 -20.60 -4.27 11.59
C HIS A 300 -22.04 -4.58 11.15
N MET A 301 -22.90 -3.57 11.07
CA MET A 301 -24.35 -3.73 10.87
C MET A 301 -24.80 -4.49 9.61
N TYR A 302 -23.91 -4.73 8.63
CA TYR A 302 -24.27 -5.42 7.40
C TYR A 302 -24.02 -6.95 7.46
N LEU A 303 -23.60 -7.49 8.61
CA LEU A 303 -23.37 -8.94 8.77
C LEU A 303 -24.62 -9.78 8.48
N TRP A 304 -25.82 -9.31 8.85
CA TRP A 304 -27.07 -10.01 8.49
C TRP A 304 -27.24 -10.14 6.97
N SER A 305 -26.70 -9.21 6.18
CA SER A 305 -26.81 -9.25 4.72
C SER A 305 -25.93 -10.35 4.13
N VAL A 306 -24.79 -10.65 4.76
CA VAL A 306 -23.96 -11.81 4.41
C VAL A 306 -24.75 -13.11 4.59
N PHE A 307 -25.30 -13.30 5.79
CA PHE A 307 -26.10 -14.48 6.10
C PHE A 307 -27.34 -14.59 5.22
N PHE A 308 -28.01 -13.46 4.98
CA PHE A 308 -29.18 -13.40 4.10
C PHE A 308 -28.83 -13.82 2.68
N ASN A 309 -27.74 -13.32 2.09
CA ASN A 309 -27.36 -13.69 0.72
C ASN A 309 -27.03 -15.18 0.59
N ILE A 310 -26.48 -15.81 1.64
CA ILE A 310 -26.20 -17.26 1.66
C ILE A 310 -27.50 -18.06 1.80
N ILE A 311 -28.30 -17.79 2.84
CA ILE A 311 -29.56 -18.51 3.11
C ILE A 311 -30.55 -18.33 1.96
N HIS A 312 -30.65 -17.12 1.42
CA HIS A 312 -31.52 -16.82 0.29
C HIS A 312 -31.11 -17.61 -0.96
N ASN A 313 -29.82 -17.85 -1.19
CA ASN A 313 -29.40 -18.73 -2.29
C ASN A 313 -29.85 -20.17 -2.07
N SER A 314 -29.72 -20.70 -0.85
CA SER A 314 -30.22 -22.04 -0.52
C SER A 314 -31.74 -22.14 -0.77
N MET A 315 -32.52 -21.13 -0.38
CA MET A 315 -33.96 -21.05 -0.67
C MET A 315 -34.28 -20.96 -2.16
N MET A 316 -33.50 -20.20 -2.93
CA MET A 316 -33.69 -20.05 -4.38
C MET A 316 -33.52 -21.37 -5.14
N PHE A 317 -32.46 -22.13 -4.82
CA PHE A 317 -32.04 -23.28 -5.62
C PHE A 317 -32.52 -24.63 -5.08
N ALA A 318 -32.90 -24.71 -3.81
CA ALA A 318 -33.41 -25.96 -3.25
C ALA A 318 -34.75 -26.35 -3.89
N GLU A 319 -34.89 -27.64 -4.19
CA GLU A 319 -36.14 -28.22 -4.69
C GLU A 319 -37.07 -28.57 -3.52
N GLY A 320 -38.37 -28.42 -3.73
CA GLY A 320 -39.39 -28.66 -2.71
C GLY A 320 -39.78 -27.43 -1.89
N ASN A 321 -40.69 -27.67 -0.95
CA ASN A 321 -41.30 -26.62 -0.13
C ASN A 321 -40.66 -26.50 1.26
N GLU A 322 -40.06 -27.57 1.78
CA GLU A 322 -39.34 -27.53 3.07
C GLU A 322 -37.84 -27.47 2.81
N ILE A 323 -37.22 -26.36 3.19
CA ILE A 323 -35.80 -26.12 2.96
C ILE A 323 -35.08 -26.16 4.31
N ASN A 324 -34.18 -27.13 4.46
CA ASN A 324 -33.35 -27.25 5.66
C ASN A 324 -31.99 -26.58 5.40
N VAL A 325 -31.54 -25.75 6.34
CA VAL A 325 -30.19 -25.15 6.33
C VAL A 325 -29.56 -25.38 7.70
N ASN A 326 -28.40 -26.04 7.72
CA ASN A 326 -27.64 -26.23 8.94
C ASN A 326 -26.57 -25.14 9.05
N VAL A 327 -26.46 -24.50 10.20
CA VAL A 327 -25.49 -23.44 10.46
C VAL A 327 -24.65 -23.83 11.67
N HIS A 328 -23.35 -23.99 11.44
CA HIS A 328 -22.40 -24.39 12.47
C HIS A 328 -21.35 -23.30 12.66
N ALA A 329 -21.18 -22.84 13.90
CA ALA A 329 -20.08 -21.96 14.30
C ALA A 329 -19.15 -22.66 15.30
N GLU A 330 -17.85 -22.47 15.14
CA GLU A 330 -16.83 -22.96 16.07
C GLU A 330 -15.67 -21.96 16.22
N LEU A 331 -15.09 -21.90 17.41
CA LEU A 331 -13.87 -21.14 17.68
C LEU A 331 -12.66 -21.94 17.20
N ILE A 332 -11.82 -21.32 16.38
CA ILE A 332 -10.58 -21.91 15.87
C ILE A 332 -9.39 -20.99 16.21
N ASP A 333 -8.18 -21.47 15.93
CA ASP A 333 -6.93 -20.72 16.15
C ASP A 333 -6.81 -20.16 17.58
N SER A 334 -7.00 -21.04 18.57
CA SER A 334 -6.95 -20.69 20.00
C SER A 334 -7.93 -19.58 20.42
N GLY A 335 -9.05 -19.42 19.68
CA GLY A 335 -10.08 -18.43 19.99
C GLY A 335 -9.90 -17.08 19.30
N LYS A 336 -8.98 -16.96 18.33
CA LYS A 336 -8.77 -15.73 17.56
C LYS A 336 -9.73 -15.58 16.37
N MET A 337 -10.27 -16.69 15.88
CA MET A 337 -11.14 -16.72 14.71
C MET A 337 -12.36 -17.60 14.99
N ILE A 338 -13.51 -17.24 14.41
CA ILE A 338 -14.73 -18.03 14.39
C ILE A 338 -14.93 -18.53 12.96
N LYS A 339 -15.03 -19.86 12.82
CA LYS A 339 -15.46 -20.49 11.58
C LYS A 339 -16.97 -20.65 11.59
N ILE A 340 -17.64 -20.16 10.56
CA ILE A 340 -19.09 -20.30 10.36
C ILE A 340 -19.31 -21.06 9.06
N ALA A 341 -20.09 -22.14 9.10
CA ALA A 341 -20.43 -22.96 7.93
C ALA A 341 -21.95 -23.06 7.75
N PHE A 342 -22.41 -22.76 6.55
CA PHE A 342 -23.80 -22.92 6.11
C PHE A 342 -23.86 -24.13 5.17
N GLU A 343 -24.68 -25.11 5.54
CA GLU A 343 -24.86 -26.35 4.79
C GLU A 343 -26.30 -26.44 4.28
N ASP A 344 -26.46 -26.54 2.96
CA ASP A 344 -27.75 -26.76 2.30
C ASP A 344 -27.84 -28.14 1.65
N TYR A 345 -29.08 -28.56 1.38
CA TYR A 345 -29.41 -29.83 0.74
C TYR A 345 -29.85 -29.61 -0.72
N GLY A 346 -29.36 -28.54 -1.34
CA GLY A 346 -29.69 -28.20 -2.72
C GLY A 346 -28.93 -29.06 -3.75
N PRO A 347 -28.95 -28.67 -5.04
CA PRO A 347 -28.26 -29.39 -6.11
C PRO A 347 -26.73 -29.32 -6.05
N GLY A 348 -26.19 -28.53 -5.11
CA GLY A 348 -24.77 -28.28 -4.94
C GLY A 348 -24.10 -27.52 -6.10
N ILE A 349 -22.78 -27.39 -6.04
CA ILE A 349 -22.00 -26.54 -6.97
C ILE A 349 -20.84 -27.35 -7.53
N ARG A 350 -20.82 -27.55 -8.85
CA ARG A 350 -19.73 -28.24 -9.56
C ARG A 350 -18.35 -27.68 -9.21
N ASP A 351 -17.35 -28.55 -9.15
CA ASP A 351 -15.98 -28.19 -8.75
C ASP A 351 -15.34 -27.10 -9.61
N ASP A 352 -15.54 -27.16 -10.93
CA ASP A 352 -15.02 -26.18 -11.88
C ASP A 352 -15.59 -24.78 -11.65
N MET A 353 -16.75 -24.69 -10.99
CA MET A 353 -17.46 -23.45 -10.72
C MET A 353 -17.08 -22.80 -9.38
N LYS A 354 -16.66 -23.58 -8.37
CA LYS A 354 -16.45 -23.11 -6.99
C LYS A 354 -15.52 -21.89 -6.89
N GLN A 355 -14.45 -21.85 -7.67
CA GLN A 355 -13.48 -20.74 -7.68
C GLN A 355 -14.04 -19.41 -8.23
N PHE A 356 -15.17 -19.45 -8.94
CA PHE A 356 -15.76 -18.30 -9.62
C PHE A 356 -17.04 -17.80 -8.98
N ILE A 357 -17.66 -18.51 -8.04
CA ILE A 357 -18.99 -18.11 -7.55
C ILE A 357 -18.98 -16.79 -6.76
N PHE A 358 -17.85 -16.46 -6.13
CA PHE A 358 -17.64 -15.19 -5.44
C PHE A 358 -17.12 -14.08 -6.38
N LYS A 359 -16.53 -14.47 -7.52
CA LYS A 359 -15.90 -13.57 -8.49
C LYS A 359 -16.83 -13.23 -9.64
N ARG A 360 -16.92 -11.94 -9.98
CA ARG A 360 -17.75 -11.47 -11.09
C ARG A 360 -17.08 -11.64 -12.47
N THR A 361 -15.75 -11.70 -12.52
CA THR A 361 -14.95 -11.74 -13.76
C THR A 361 -14.14 -13.04 -13.86
N GLY A 362 -13.90 -13.53 -15.09
CA GLY A 362 -13.01 -14.67 -15.36
C GLY A 362 -13.66 -16.06 -15.45
N SER A 363 -14.99 -16.16 -15.55
CA SER A 363 -15.66 -17.46 -15.71
C SER A 363 -15.65 -17.96 -17.16
N PRO A 364 -15.58 -19.28 -17.43
CA PRO A 364 -15.57 -19.86 -18.78
C PRO A 364 -16.80 -19.53 -19.64
N ASP A 365 -17.95 -19.30 -19.01
CA ASP A 365 -19.20 -18.94 -19.70
C ASP A 365 -19.57 -17.48 -19.43
N ALA A 366 -19.38 -16.63 -20.44
CA ALA A 366 -19.69 -15.21 -20.43
C ALA A 366 -21.21 -14.88 -20.49
N GLN A 367 -22.08 -15.88 -20.47
CA GLN A 367 -23.54 -15.71 -20.58
C GLN A 367 -24.30 -16.64 -19.63
N ILE A 368 -24.40 -16.26 -18.35
CA ILE A 368 -25.50 -16.73 -17.50
C ILE A 368 -26.04 -15.54 -16.71
N VAL A 369 -27.17 -15.01 -17.18
CA VAL A 369 -28.01 -14.05 -16.48
C VAL A 369 -28.40 -14.65 -15.12
N GLY A 370 -28.03 -14.00 -14.01
CA GLY A 370 -28.43 -14.43 -12.66
C GLY A 370 -27.31 -14.59 -11.62
N ARG A 371 -26.03 -14.47 -11.99
CA ARG A 371 -24.92 -14.52 -11.00
C ARG A 371 -24.83 -13.25 -10.15
N GLY A 372 -25.48 -13.29 -8.99
CA GLY A 372 -24.74 -13.39 -7.73
C GLY A 372 -24.04 -12.15 -7.17
N LEU A 373 -24.52 -10.92 -7.42
CA LEU A 373 -24.05 -9.73 -6.68
C LEU A 373 -24.05 -9.94 -5.15
N GLY A 374 -24.93 -10.82 -4.66
CA GLY A 374 -24.96 -11.25 -3.26
C GLY A 374 -23.69 -11.96 -2.79
N LEU A 375 -23.22 -13.01 -3.49
CA LEU A 375 -22.01 -13.73 -3.07
C LEU A 375 -20.74 -12.89 -3.27
N THR A 376 -20.69 -12.03 -4.29
CA THR A 376 -19.59 -11.07 -4.42
C THR A 376 -19.58 -10.07 -3.26
N MET A 377 -20.76 -9.66 -2.79
CA MET A 377 -20.89 -8.79 -1.61
C MET A 377 -20.43 -9.51 -0.34
N VAL A 378 -20.77 -10.80 -0.18
CA VAL A 378 -20.26 -11.66 0.91
C VAL A 378 -18.73 -11.67 0.93
N ASP A 379 -18.09 -11.94 -0.22
CA ASP A 379 -16.63 -12.00 -0.33
C ASP A 379 -15.94 -10.68 0.04
N HIS A 380 -16.43 -9.55 -0.48
CA HIS A 380 -15.89 -8.23 -0.13
C HIS A 380 -16.07 -7.90 1.35
N TYR A 381 -17.23 -8.21 1.91
CA TYR A 381 -17.52 -7.96 3.31
C TYR A 381 -16.61 -8.77 4.23
N ILE A 382 -16.48 -10.08 3.98
CA ILE A 382 -15.66 -10.96 4.81
C ILE A 382 -14.17 -10.57 4.69
N THR A 383 -13.71 -10.23 3.49
CA THR A 383 -12.34 -9.75 3.27
C THR A 383 -12.05 -8.44 4.00
N ASP A 384 -12.99 -7.49 4.01
CA ASP A 384 -12.86 -6.22 4.76
C ASP A 384 -12.68 -6.44 6.27
N LEU A 385 -13.38 -7.44 6.81
CA LEU A 385 -13.23 -7.82 8.21
C LEU A 385 -11.88 -8.49 8.51
N GLY A 386 -11.09 -8.87 7.50
CA GLY A 386 -9.86 -9.66 7.65
C GLY A 386 -10.13 -11.17 7.69
N GLY A 387 -11.31 -11.58 7.27
CA GLY A 387 -11.75 -12.96 7.17
C GLY A 387 -11.52 -13.57 5.79
N THR A 388 -11.97 -14.81 5.61
CA THR A 388 -11.98 -15.51 4.31
C THR A 388 -13.28 -16.28 4.12
N VAL A 389 -13.75 -16.44 2.88
CA VAL A 389 -14.95 -17.23 2.55
C VAL A 389 -14.66 -18.18 1.39
N TRP A 390 -15.19 -19.38 1.44
CA TRP A 390 -15.02 -20.40 0.40
C TRP A 390 -16.21 -21.35 0.35
N VAL A 391 -16.20 -22.24 -0.65
CA VAL A 391 -17.23 -23.27 -0.82
C VAL A 391 -16.62 -24.64 -0.92
N GLU A 392 -17.25 -25.58 -0.22
CA GLU A 392 -16.97 -27.01 -0.18
C GLU A 392 -18.22 -27.79 -0.57
N ASP A 393 -18.05 -29.08 -0.86
CA ASP A 393 -19.19 -29.99 -0.93
C ASP A 393 -19.70 -30.27 0.48
N ARG A 394 -21.02 -30.33 0.65
CA ARG A 394 -21.58 -30.77 1.94
C ARG A 394 -21.20 -32.24 2.21
N VAL A 395 -21.23 -33.07 1.18
CA VAL A 395 -20.73 -34.46 1.23
C VAL A 395 -19.41 -34.50 0.50
N GLU A 396 -18.34 -34.80 1.21
CA GLU A 396 -16.97 -34.78 0.68
C GLU A 396 -16.85 -35.62 -0.60
N GLY A 397 -16.46 -34.98 -1.70
CA GLY A 397 -16.27 -35.61 -3.01
C GLY A 397 -17.55 -35.77 -3.85
N ASP A 398 -18.71 -35.31 -3.38
CA ASP A 398 -19.96 -35.32 -4.14
C ASP A 398 -20.64 -33.95 -4.13
N HIS A 399 -20.38 -33.18 -5.20
CA HIS A 399 -20.94 -31.85 -5.39
C HIS A 399 -22.45 -31.83 -5.67
N SER A 400 -23.11 -32.97 -5.87
CA SER A 400 -24.56 -33.03 -6.15
C SER A 400 -25.42 -33.09 -4.90
N GLN A 401 -24.79 -33.35 -3.75
CA GLN A 401 -25.45 -33.56 -2.47
C GLN A 401 -25.46 -32.28 -1.64
N GLY A 402 -25.64 -31.12 -2.26
CA GLY A 402 -25.74 -29.83 -1.57
C GLY A 402 -24.40 -29.14 -1.29
N THR A 403 -24.51 -27.90 -0.84
CA THR A 403 -23.38 -26.96 -0.74
C THR A 403 -23.01 -26.71 0.71
N ARG A 404 -21.70 -26.57 0.98
CA ARG A 404 -21.20 -26.02 2.24
C ARG A 404 -20.46 -24.71 1.98
N ILE A 405 -21.02 -23.60 2.43
CA ILE A 405 -20.37 -22.28 2.37
C ILE A 405 -19.76 -21.98 3.73
N ALA A 406 -18.44 -21.90 3.80
CA ALA A 406 -17.71 -21.65 5.03
C ALA A 406 -17.01 -20.29 5.00
N MET A 407 -16.95 -19.63 6.15
CA MET A 407 -16.25 -18.37 6.34
C MET A 407 -15.50 -18.32 7.66
N LEU A 408 -14.40 -17.57 7.70
CA LEU A 408 -13.65 -17.22 8.89
C LEU A 408 -13.84 -15.75 9.21
N LEU A 409 -14.16 -15.44 10.47
CA LEU A 409 -14.25 -14.09 10.98
C LEU A 409 -13.37 -13.94 12.22
N PRO A 410 -12.66 -12.81 12.40
CA PRO A 410 -11.92 -12.56 13.63
C PRO A 410 -12.88 -12.39 14.82
N THR A 411 -12.52 -12.97 15.97
CA THR A 411 -13.24 -12.72 17.23
C THR A 411 -13.14 -11.26 17.63
N TRP A 412 -14.18 -10.76 18.30
CA TRP A 412 -14.08 -9.44 18.92
C TRP A 412 -13.12 -9.51 20.10
N THR A 413 -12.00 -8.80 20.01
CA THR A 413 -11.14 -8.54 21.16
C THR A 413 -11.46 -7.15 21.70
N GLU A 414 -12.04 -7.08 22.90
CA GLU A 414 -12.19 -5.79 23.60
C GLU A 414 -10.81 -5.14 23.71
N LYS A 415 -10.68 -3.91 23.20
CA LYS A 415 -9.58 -3.05 23.61
C LYS A 415 -9.79 -2.82 25.11
N LYS A 416 -8.99 -3.48 25.96
CA LYS A 416 -9.00 -3.21 27.40
C LYS A 416 -8.68 -1.73 27.58
N ASP A 417 -9.64 -0.97 28.09
CA ASP A 417 -9.35 0.34 28.65
C ASP A 417 -8.30 0.14 29.74
N LEU A 418 -7.31 1.02 29.74
CA LEU A 418 -6.32 1.04 30.80
C LEU A 418 -7.02 1.33 32.13
N PRO A 419 -6.49 0.88 33.28
CA PRO A 419 -7.03 1.20 34.61
C PRO A 419 -7.23 2.70 34.88
N CYS A 420 -6.63 3.57 34.06
CA CYS A 420 -6.78 5.02 34.09
C CYS A 420 -7.99 5.56 33.31
N GLY A 421 -8.85 4.70 32.74
CA GLY A 421 -10.06 5.08 31.99
C GLY A 421 -9.78 5.65 30.59
N ARG A 422 -8.59 5.43 30.05
CA ARG A 422 -8.22 5.79 28.66
C ARG A 422 -8.18 4.55 27.78
N THR A 423 -8.58 4.71 26.53
CA THR A 423 -8.46 3.70 25.46
C THR A 423 -7.00 3.39 25.13
N THR A 424 -6.09 4.32 25.43
CA THR A 424 -4.63 4.14 25.37
C THR A 424 -3.89 5.11 26.30
N CYS A 425 -2.62 4.79 26.60
CA CYS A 425 -1.70 5.69 27.28
C CYS A 425 -0.84 6.50 26.32
N ILE A 426 -0.90 6.25 25.01
CA ILE A 426 -0.12 6.99 24.02
C ILE A 426 -1.10 7.83 23.20
N THR A 427 -1.15 9.12 23.49
CA THR A 427 -1.99 10.08 22.76
C THR A 427 -1.11 11.07 22.02
N PHE A 428 -1.28 11.14 20.71
CA PHE A 428 -0.60 12.09 19.85
C PHE A 428 -1.59 13.15 19.37
N TYR A 429 -1.33 14.40 19.75
CA TYR A 429 -2.15 15.53 19.35
C TYR A 429 -1.51 16.18 18.13
N LYS A 430 -2.32 16.40 17.10
CA LYS A 430 -1.92 17.05 15.86
C LYS A 430 -2.84 18.20 15.51
N SER A 431 -2.37 19.07 14.63
CA SER A 431 -3.16 20.07 13.91
C SER A 431 -2.79 19.95 12.43
N ASP A 432 -3.76 20.21 11.56
CA ASP A 432 -3.58 20.37 10.11
C ASP A 432 -2.67 21.56 9.76
N HIS A 433 -2.38 22.45 10.73
CA HIS A 433 -1.47 23.59 10.62
C HIS A 433 -0.09 23.36 11.27
N CYS A 434 0.17 22.17 11.81
CA CYS A 434 1.40 21.87 12.56
C CYS A 434 2.50 21.24 11.68
N LEU A 435 3.52 22.04 11.36
CA LEU A 435 4.68 21.63 10.54
C LEU A 435 5.52 20.47 11.13
N PHE A 436 5.54 20.32 12.45
CA PHE A 436 6.38 19.31 13.14
C PHE A 436 5.59 18.09 13.62
N CYS A 437 4.29 18.03 13.34
CA CYS A 437 3.43 16.93 13.78
C CYS A 437 3.74 15.64 13.02
N GLU A 438 3.90 15.71 11.70
CA GLU A 438 4.21 14.53 10.89
C GLU A 438 5.57 13.91 11.26
N PRO A 439 6.69 14.68 11.34
CA PRO A 439 7.98 14.12 11.76
C PRO A 439 7.97 13.53 13.17
N THR A 440 7.22 14.16 14.10
CA THR A 440 7.11 13.65 15.48
C THR A 440 6.31 12.36 15.54
N TYR A 441 5.24 12.27 14.74
CA TYR A 441 4.45 11.04 14.62
C TYR A 441 5.27 9.90 14.02
N ASP A 442 6.10 10.17 13.02
CA ASP A 442 6.97 9.17 12.40
C ASP A 442 8.01 8.64 13.40
N ILE A 443 8.63 9.52 14.19
CA ILE A 443 9.54 9.12 15.29
C ILE A 443 8.81 8.21 16.28
N LEU A 444 7.58 8.57 16.66
CA LEU A 444 6.76 7.74 17.54
C LEU A 444 6.50 6.35 16.94
N MET A 445 6.02 6.28 15.69
CA MET A 445 5.74 5.01 15.01
C MET A 445 6.99 4.14 14.84
N MET A 446 8.13 4.75 14.52
CA MET A 446 9.41 4.07 14.38
C MET A 446 9.83 3.42 15.71
N VAL A 447 9.84 4.19 16.81
CA VAL A 447 10.24 3.68 18.12
C VAL A 447 9.26 2.60 18.62
N LEU A 448 7.95 2.75 18.38
CA LEU A 448 6.97 1.72 18.71
C LEU A 448 7.24 0.40 17.97
N SER A 449 7.60 0.48 16.68
CA SER A 449 7.95 -0.69 15.87
C SER A 449 9.18 -1.40 16.41
N GLU A 450 10.24 -0.66 16.76
CA GLU A 450 11.46 -1.23 17.33
C GLU A 450 11.23 -1.89 18.69
N MET A 451 10.36 -1.30 19.53
CA MET A 451 10.04 -1.81 20.85
C MET A 451 8.92 -2.88 20.83
N ASN A 452 8.49 -3.29 19.64
CA ASN A 452 7.43 -4.28 19.42
C ASN A 452 6.09 -3.90 20.09
N VAL A 453 5.80 -2.60 20.18
CA VAL A 453 4.55 -2.05 20.69
C VAL A 453 3.58 -1.86 19.52
N PRO A 454 2.40 -2.50 19.52
CA PRO A 454 1.48 -2.41 18.38
C PRO A 454 0.97 -0.99 18.15
N HIS A 455 0.97 -0.53 16.90
CA HIS A 455 0.62 0.85 16.51
C HIS A 455 -0.83 1.24 16.88
N HIS A 456 -1.73 0.26 17.01
CA HIS A 456 -3.12 0.49 17.41
C HIS A 456 -3.28 0.99 18.87
N HIS A 457 -2.18 1.05 19.64
CA HIS A 457 -2.09 1.72 20.92
C HIS A 457 -1.81 3.21 20.80
N VAL A 458 -1.78 3.82 19.62
CA VAL A 458 -1.68 5.28 19.50
C VAL A 458 -3.03 5.87 19.16
N GLU A 459 -3.52 6.76 20.02
CA GLU A 459 -4.69 7.58 19.76
C GLU A 459 -4.22 8.91 19.17
N VAL A 460 -4.71 9.22 17.98
CA VAL A 460 -4.39 10.48 17.30
C VAL A 460 -5.58 11.41 17.42
N ILE A 461 -5.38 12.57 18.06
CA ILE A 461 -6.41 13.59 18.20
C ILE A 461 -6.04 14.77 17.31
N ASN A 462 -6.91 15.08 16.34
CA ASN A 462 -6.80 16.31 15.58
C ASN A 462 -7.48 17.44 16.35
N VAL A 463 -6.71 18.43 16.79
CA VAL A 463 -7.25 19.56 17.56
C VAL A 463 -8.10 20.50 16.69
N ASP A 464 -7.96 20.43 15.37
CA ASP A 464 -8.77 21.21 14.43
C ASP A 464 -10.17 20.60 14.19
N ASP A 465 -10.43 19.39 14.71
CA ASP A 465 -11.73 18.74 14.62
C ASP A 465 -12.70 19.27 15.69
N PRO A 466 -13.84 19.91 15.33
CA PRO A 466 -14.82 20.43 16.28
C PRO A 466 -15.46 19.36 17.17
N SER A 467 -15.39 18.09 16.78
CA SER A 467 -15.92 16.95 17.53
C SER A 467 -14.93 16.36 18.55
N ALA A 468 -13.67 16.81 18.54
CA ALA A 468 -12.62 16.32 19.46
C ALA A 468 -12.82 16.76 20.93
N GLY A 469 -13.72 17.72 21.19
CA GLY A 469 -14.10 18.12 22.55
C GLY A 469 -13.02 18.87 23.34
N ILE A 470 -11.97 19.38 22.68
CA ILE A 470 -10.88 20.14 23.31
C ILE A 470 -11.26 21.63 23.36
N SER A 471 -11.20 22.24 24.55
CA SER A 471 -11.43 23.68 24.74
C SER A 471 -10.27 24.50 24.17
N GLU A 472 -10.54 25.59 23.43
CA GLU A 472 -9.51 26.47 22.85
C GLU A 472 -8.51 27.02 23.89
N GLY A 473 -8.90 27.12 25.16
CA GLY A 473 -8.03 27.56 26.26
C GLY A 473 -7.11 26.46 26.84
N GLU A 474 -7.28 25.20 26.43
CA GLU A 474 -6.55 24.03 26.92
C GLU A 474 -5.70 23.36 25.82
N LEU A 475 -5.57 24.00 24.65
CA LEU A 475 -4.82 23.47 23.52
C LEU A 475 -3.32 23.34 23.87
N PRO A 476 -2.73 22.13 23.77
CA PRO A 476 -1.31 21.96 24.02
C PRO A 476 -0.47 22.61 22.93
N MET A 477 0.79 22.99 23.23
CA MET A 477 1.75 23.37 22.19
C MET A 477 2.07 22.17 21.31
N LEU A 478 1.72 22.26 20.03
CA LEU A 478 1.89 21.19 19.06
C LEU A 478 3.30 21.18 18.43
N PRO A 479 3.84 19.99 18.09
CA PRO A 479 3.28 18.66 18.35
C PRO A 479 3.32 18.33 19.84
N PHE A 480 2.28 17.66 20.32
CA PHE A 480 2.16 17.24 21.71
C PHE A 480 1.92 15.74 21.77
N LEU A 481 2.85 15.02 22.40
CA LEU A 481 2.81 13.59 22.58
C LEU A 481 2.73 13.30 24.09
N LYS A 482 1.70 12.58 24.49
CA LYS A 482 1.49 12.15 25.86
C LYS A 482 1.64 10.64 25.97
N ILE A 483 2.59 10.18 26.77
CA ILE A 483 2.82 8.77 27.08
C ILE A 483 2.59 8.58 28.58
N CYS A 484 1.37 8.16 28.93
CA CYS A 484 0.78 8.18 30.27
C CYS A 484 0.94 9.54 31.00
N ASP A 485 1.98 9.66 31.83
CA ASP A 485 2.29 10.83 32.67
C ASP A 485 3.45 11.67 32.09
N VAL A 486 4.09 11.18 31.02
CA VAL A 486 5.16 11.88 30.33
C VAL A 486 4.55 12.70 29.21
N GLU A 487 4.80 14.01 29.24
CA GLU A 487 4.36 14.95 28.21
C GLU A 487 5.59 15.42 27.44
N LEU A 488 5.57 15.22 26.12
CA LEU A 488 6.62 15.59 25.19
C LEU A 488 6.05 16.62 24.23
N THR A 489 6.68 17.80 24.16
CA THR A 489 6.20 18.93 23.36
C THR A 489 7.33 19.52 22.53
N GLY A 490 7.02 20.05 21.35
CA GLY A 490 8.01 20.67 20.47
C GLY A 490 8.85 19.67 19.68
N LEU A 491 10.19 19.83 19.66
CA LEU A 491 11.09 18.91 18.97
C LEU A 491 11.31 17.65 19.81
N VAL A 492 10.48 16.64 19.59
CA VAL A 492 10.57 15.35 20.27
C VAL A 492 11.64 14.47 19.60
N SER A 493 12.64 14.02 20.35
CA SER A 493 13.65 13.08 19.84
C SER A 493 13.26 11.60 20.05
N ASP A 494 13.87 10.71 19.29
CA ASP A 494 13.73 9.26 19.42
C ASP A 494 14.11 8.76 20.83
N ASP A 495 15.19 9.27 21.41
CA ASP A 495 15.61 8.95 22.79
C ASP A 495 14.56 9.34 23.84
N GLN A 496 13.86 10.47 23.65
CA GLN A 496 12.80 10.91 24.55
C GLN A 496 11.58 9.99 24.46
N VAL A 497 11.18 9.61 23.25
CA VAL A 497 10.08 8.65 23.03
C VAL A 497 10.44 7.28 23.61
N ARG A 498 11.66 6.79 23.35
CA ARG A 498 12.13 5.49 23.86
C ARG A 498 12.16 5.46 25.38
N SER A 499 12.65 6.53 26.01
CA SER A 499 12.67 6.65 27.48
C SER A 499 11.26 6.66 28.06
N ALA A 500 10.33 7.39 27.45
CA ALA A 500 8.94 7.45 27.88
C ALA A 500 8.22 6.10 27.71
N LEU A 501 8.46 5.39 26.61
CA LEU A 501 7.93 4.05 26.36
C LEU A 501 8.54 3.00 27.29
N LEU A 502 9.82 3.08 27.63
CA LEU A 502 10.43 2.22 28.64
C LEU A 502 9.77 2.43 30.01
N MET A 503 9.49 3.67 30.41
CA MET A 503 8.76 3.96 31.65
C MET A 503 7.31 3.43 31.60
N LEU A 504 6.66 3.50 30.43
CA LEU A 504 5.34 2.92 30.20
C LEU A 504 5.33 1.39 30.41
N LEU A 505 6.31 0.69 29.80
CA LEU A 505 6.44 -0.76 29.89
C LEU A 505 6.75 -1.26 31.30
N MET A 506 7.28 -0.41 32.18
CA MET A 506 7.52 -0.74 33.59
C MET A 506 6.32 -0.49 34.50
N LYS A 507 5.20 0.06 34.00
CA LYS A 507 4.01 0.33 34.81
C LYS A 507 3.06 -0.86 34.81
N ASP A 508 2.59 -1.24 36.00
CA ASP A 508 1.60 -2.31 36.23
C ASP A 508 0.26 -2.12 35.48
N CYS A 509 -0.01 -0.91 34.97
CA CYS A 509 -1.25 -0.57 34.29
C CYS A 509 -1.24 -0.82 32.78
N TYR A 510 -0.09 -1.08 32.15
CA TYR A 510 -0.03 -1.35 30.71
C TYR A 510 -0.39 -2.82 30.46
N PRO A 511 -1.40 -3.13 29.62
CA PRO A 511 -1.84 -4.50 29.41
C PRO A 511 -0.67 -5.31 28.84
N GLU A 512 -0.45 -6.45 29.47
CA GLU A 512 0.67 -7.36 29.23
C GLU A 512 0.93 -7.60 27.73
N LEU A 513 2.21 -7.47 27.34
CA LEU A 513 2.79 -8.34 26.32
C LEU A 513 2.87 -9.76 26.91
N GLN A 514 1.74 -10.46 26.97
CA GLN A 514 1.67 -11.91 27.16
C GLN A 514 1.10 -12.59 25.91
#